data_AF-A0A7W8G7N5-F1
#
_entry.id   AF-A0A7W8G7N5-F1
#
_cell.length_a   1.000
_cell.length_b   1.000
_cell.length_c   1.000
_cell.angle_alpha   90.00
_cell.angle_beta   90.00
_cell.angle_gamma   90.00
#
_symmetry.space_group_name_H-M   'P 1'
#
loop_
_entity.id
_entity.type
_entity.pdbx_description
1 polymer ?
#
loop_
_entity_poly.entity_id
_entity_poly.type
_entity_poly.pdbx_seq_one_letter_code
_entity_poly.pdbx_strand_id
1 'polypeptide(L)'
;MKKLFILSALLCVGVLFSATAKEKADYKYEYQESTVTYHNVQVYKVLDHKDAFIVMYAKGHRDVGTVTLPKKWYSSAARTDTKLSFRALPKGMNSYMTVIKRDGSFERVLLTLPVSRAAPVWGVADSTVKVDDADKDSLEIVY
;
A
#
# COMPACT_ATOMS: atom_id res chain seq x y z
N MET A 1 70.61 8.80 4.67
CA MET A 1 69.43 9.66 4.41
C MET A 1 69.27 9.75 2.89
N LYS A 2 68.20 9.35 2.19
CA LYS A 2 66.87 8.82 2.51
C LYS A 2 66.56 7.85 1.35
N LYS A 3 66.41 6.56 1.65
CA LYS A 3 65.73 5.60 0.75
C LYS A 3 64.25 5.80 1.01
N LEU A 4 63.50 6.36 0.07
CA LEU A 4 62.05 6.27 0.02
C LEU A 4 61.63 6.98 -1.26
N PHE A 5 61.17 6.25 -2.28
CA PHE A 5 60.16 6.68 -3.27
C PHE A 5 59.90 5.55 -4.28
N ILE A 6 59.79 4.30 -3.79
CA ILE A 6 59.20 3.19 -4.54
C ILE A 6 58.13 2.59 -3.63
N LEU A 7 57.02 3.31 -3.46
CA LEU A 7 55.85 2.78 -2.74
C LEU A 7 54.57 3.54 -3.15
N SER A 8 54.27 3.61 -4.45
CA SER A 8 52.93 4.05 -4.88
C SER A 8 52.32 3.25 -6.04
N ALA A 9 53.00 2.23 -6.55
CA ALA A 9 52.47 1.39 -7.64
C ALA A 9 51.79 0.08 -7.17
N LEU A 10 51.70 -0.17 -5.86
CA LEU A 10 51.15 -1.43 -5.33
C LEU A 10 49.72 -1.33 -4.75
N LEU A 11 49.06 -0.18 -4.83
CA LEU A 11 47.79 0.07 -4.13
C LEU A 11 46.55 0.13 -5.03
N CYS A 12 46.65 -0.24 -6.31
CA CYS A 12 45.54 -0.16 -7.27
C CYS A 12 44.99 -1.51 -7.79
N VAL A 13 45.37 -2.66 -7.22
CA VAL A 13 44.91 -3.98 -7.74
C VAL A 13 43.80 -4.62 -6.87
N GLY A 14 43.40 -4.00 -5.76
CA GLY A 14 42.55 -4.63 -4.75
C GLY A 14 41.02 -4.46 -4.84
N VAL A 15 40.45 -3.79 -5.85
CA VAL A 15 39.01 -3.43 -5.85
C VAL A 15 38.25 -3.94 -7.06
N LEU A 16 38.50 -5.18 -7.49
CA LEU A 16 37.78 -5.79 -8.62
C LEU A 16 37.16 -7.15 -8.30
N PHE A 17 36.78 -7.46 -7.07
CA PHE A 17 35.93 -8.64 -6.82
C PHE A 17 34.98 -8.43 -5.63
N SER A 18 34.08 -7.45 -5.73
CA SER A 18 32.77 -7.58 -5.06
C SER A 18 31.87 -8.45 -5.95
N ALA A 19 32.28 -9.71 -6.15
CA ALA A 19 31.36 -10.72 -6.64
C ALA A 19 30.31 -10.88 -5.55
N THR A 20 29.11 -10.35 -5.80
CA THR A 20 27.94 -10.64 -4.98
C THR A 20 27.70 -12.13 -5.09
N ALA A 21 28.24 -12.91 -4.14
CA ALA A 21 27.77 -14.25 -3.90
C ALA A 21 26.30 -14.09 -3.47
N LYS A 22 25.38 -14.21 -4.45
CA LYS A 22 23.98 -14.46 -4.15
C LYS A 22 23.96 -15.81 -3.46
N GLU A 23 23.95 -15.76 -2.13
CA GLU A 23 23.66 -16.90 -1.29
C GLU A 23 22.35 -17.50 -1.81
N LYS A 24 22.44 -18.65 -2.49
CA LYS A 24 21.26 -19.36 -2.96
C LYS A 24 20.59 -19.89 -1.71
N ALA A 25 19.60 -19.17 -1.21
CA ALA A 25 18.69 -19.68 -0.21
C ALA A 25 18.10 -20.99 -0.73
N ASP A 26 18.37 -22.09 -0.02
CA ASP A 26 17.85 -23.40 -0.37
C ASP A 26 16.40 -23.48 0.11
N TYR A 27 15.48 -23.18 -0.80
CA TYR A 27 14.05 -23.25 -0.52
C TYR A 27 13.57 -24.69 -0.69
N LYS A 28 12.78 -25.20 0.26
CA LYS A 28 12.15 -26.54 0.20
C LYS A 28 11.28 -26.77 -1.06
N TYR A 29 10.86 -25.69 -1.72
CA TYR A 29 10.06 -25.69 -2.94
C TYR A 29 10.68 -24.73 -3.95
N GLU A 30 10.46 -24.97 -5.23
CA GLU A 30 10.88 -24.06 -6.29
C GLU A 30 10.33 -22.65 -6.02
N TYR A 31 11.23 -21.66 -6.00
CA TYR A 31 10.85 -20.28 -5.78
C TYR A 31 9.95 -19.80 -6.92
N GLN A 32 8.70 -19.46 -6.60
CA GLN A 32 7.78 -18.80 -7.50
C GLN A 32 7.57 -17.37 -7.03
N GLU A 33 7.76 -16.41 -7.93
CA GLU A 33 7.51 -15.01 -7.64
C GLU A 33 6.01 -14.78 -7.39
N SER A 34 5.67 -14.04 -6.33
CA SER A 34 4.27 -13.74 -6.02
C SER A 34 3.68 -12.78 -7.06
N THR A 35 2.57 -13.17 -7.69
CA THR A 35 1.81 -12.28 -8.57
C THR A 35 0.98 -11.25 -7.81
N VAL A 36 0.85 -11.42 -6.48
CA VAL A 36 0.09 -10.52 -5.61
C VAL A 36 1.03 -9.52 -4.96
N THR A 37 0.68 -8.24 -5.07
CA THR A 37 1.32 -7.14 -4.36
C THR A 37 0.29 -6.44 -3.48
N TYR A 38 0.76 -5.87 -2.37
CA TYR A 38 -0.09 -5.08 -1.49
C TYR A 38 0.64 -3.84 -1.01
N HIS A 39 -0.12 -2.77 -0.82
CA HIS A 39 0.39 -1.53 -0.27
C HIS A 39 -0.54 -1.02 0.82
N ASN A 40 0.03 -0.68 1.97
CA ASN A 40 -0.68 -0.11 3.10
C ASN A 40 -0.45 1.39 3.16
N VAL A 41 -1.52 2.17 3.26
CA VAL A 41 -1.46 3.61 3.48
C VAL A 41 -2.29 4.00 4.71
N GLN A 42 -1.78 4.93 5.52
CA GLN A 42 -2.52 5.43 6.68
C GLN A 42 -3.76 6.19 6.22
N VAL A 43 -4.89 5.96 6.89
CA VAL A 43 -6.16 6.66 6.66
C VAL A 43 -6.38 7.70 7.75
N TYR A 44 -6.63 8.95 7.34
CA TYR A 44 -6.93 10.05 8.24
C TYR A 44 -8.43 10.23 8.44
N LYS A 45 -9.22 10.08 7.37
CA LYS A 45 -10.68 10.28 7.39
C LYS A 45 -11.36 9.41 6.35
N VAL A 46 -12.55 8.94 6.68
CA VAL A 46 -13.49 8.30 5.76
C VAL A 46 -14.83 9.01 5.88
N LEU A 47 -15.26 9.65 4.81
CA LEU A 47 -16.57 10.27 4.72
C LEU A 47 -17.55 9.28 4.08
N ASP A 48 -18.63 8.99 4.79
CA ASP A 48 -19.72 8.17 4.30
C ASP A 48 -20.66 9.03 3.44
N HIS A 49 -20.67 8.77 2.13
CA HIS A 49 -21.57 9.39 1.16
C HIS A 49 -22.61 8.36 0.69
N LYS A 50 -23.76 8.76 0.15
CA LYS A 50 -24.82 7.82 -0.27
C LYS A 50 -24.34 6.75 -1.25
N ASP A 51 -23.45 7.11 -2.19
CA ASP A 51 -23.00 6.22 -3.27
C ASP A 51 -21.59 5.65 -3.07
N ALA A 52 -20.78 6.23 -2.18
CA ALA A 52 -19.36 5.89 -2.03
C ALA A 52 -18.81 6.21 -0.65
N PHE A 53 -17.61 5.71 -0.36
CA PHE A 53 -16.76 6.17 0.73
C PHE A 53 -15.66 7.07 0.16
N ILE A 54 -15.51 8.28 0.70
CA ILE A 54 -14.42 9.18 0.33
C ILE A 54 -13.32 9.02 1.37
N VAL A 55 -12.16 8.48 0.97
CA VAL A 55 -11.06 8.12 1.86
C VAL A 55 -9.93 9.11 1.69
N MET A 56 -9.59 9.80 2.77
CA MET A 56 -8.42 10.68 2.87
C MET A 56 -7.27 9.89 3.51
N TYR A 57 -6.14 9.79 2.81
CA TYR A 57 -5.02 8.94 3.19
C TYR A 57 -3.69 9.68 3.09
N ALA A 58 -2.67 9.15 3.78
CA ALA A 58 -1.30 9.64 3.71
C ALA A 58 -0.71 9.35 2.33
N LYS A 59 -0.32 10.41 1.62
CA LYS A 59 0.38 10.35 0.33
C LYS A 59 1.78 10.92 0.55
N GLY A 60 2.80 10.09 0.46
CA GLY A 60 4.18 10.48 0.73
C GLY A 60 4.38 11.01 2.16
N HIS A 61 5.30 11.97 2.32
CA HIS A 61 5.78 12.39 3.64
C HIS A 61 4.90 13.45 4.32
N ARG A 62 4.09 14.22 3.56
CA ARG A 62 3.29 15.33 4.11
C ARG A 62 1.99 15.63 3.36
N ASP A 63 1.65 14.88 2.31
CA ASP A 63 0.47 15.18 1.50
C ASP A 63 -0.69 14.27 1.87
N VAL A 64 -1.90 14.75 1.55
CA VAL A 64 -3.13 13.99 1.72
C VAL A 64 -3.66 13.64 0.34
N GLY A 65 -3.73 12.34 0.06
CA GLY A 65 -4.46 11.82 -1.09
C GLY A 65 -5.94 11.65 -0.74
N THR A 66 -6.80 11.75 -1.75
CA THR A 66 -8.22 11.42 -1.63
C THR A 66 -8.57 10.38 -2.68
N VAL A 67 -9.33 9.34 -2.30
CA VAL A 67 -9.92 8.39 -3.24
C VAL A 67 -11.38 8.13 -2.94
N THR A 68 -12.18 8.01 -3.99
CA THR A 68 -13.55 7.50 -3.93
C THR A 68 -13.53 5.98 -4.01
N LEU A 69 -14.21 5.31 -3.08
CA LEU A 69 -14.46 3.87 -3.08
C LEU A 69 -15.96 3.63 -3.25
N PRO A 70 -16.42 3.17 -4.43
CA PRO A 70 -17.82 2.87 -4.68
C PRO A 70 -18.43 1.91 -3.65
N LYS A 71 -19.61 2.24 -3.11
CA LYS A 71 -20.30 1.33 -2.18
C LYS A 71 -20.74 0.03 -2.85
N LYS A 72 -21.00 0.06 -4.17
CA LYS A 72 -21.30 -1.13 -4.97
C LYS A 72 -20.16 -2.17 -4.98
N TRP A 73 -18.94 -1.77 -4.65
CA TRP A 73 -17.81 -2.70 -4.50
C TRP A 73 -17.88 -3.53 -3.22
N TYR A 74 -18.67 -3.09 -2.24
CA TYR A 74 -18.88 -3.80 -1.00
C TYR A 74 -20.05 -4.78 -1.16
N SER A 75 -19.82 -6.02 -0.74
CA SER A 75 -20.85 -7.05 -0.64
C SER A 75 -20.90 -7.53 0.81
N SER A 76 -22.10 -7.53 1.39
CA SER A 76 -22.34 -8.07 2.74
C SER A 76 -22.29 -9.60 2.75
N ALA A 77 -22.60 -10.25 1.63
CA ALA A 77 -22.33 -11.66 1.42
C ALA A 77 -20.83 -11.83 1.20
N ALA A 78 -20.19 -12.70 2.00
CA ALA A 78 -18.76 -13.03 1.88
C ALA A 78 -18.48 -13.73 0.54
N ARG A 79 -18.40 -12.93 -0.53
CA ARG A 79 -18.11 -13.39 -1.88
C ARG A 79 -16.65 -13.12 -2.23
N THR A 80 -16.08 -14.03 -3.00
CA THR A 80 -14.71 -13.96 -3.50
C THR A 80 -14.46 -12.79 -4.45
N ASP A 81 -15.50 -12.20 -5.06
CA ASP A 81 -15.44 -11.10 -6.03
C ASP A 81 -15.59 -9.69 -5.42
N THR A 82 -15.70 -9.58 -4.09
CA THR A 82 -15.85 -8.28 -3.44
C THR A 82 -14.59 -7.41 -3.64
N LYS A 83 -14.74 -6.21 -4.22
CA LYS A 83 -13.65 -5.26 -4.46
C LYS A 83 -13.35 -4.37 -3.25
N LEU A 84 -14.30 -4.18 -2.33
CA LEU A 84 -14.15 -3.40 -1.10
C LEU A 84 -14.52 -4.24 0.13
N SER A 85 -13.62 -4.34 1.11
CA SER A 85 -13.91 -5.02 2.38
C SER A 85 -13.56 -4.16 3.58
N PHE A 86 -14.28 -4.36 4.69
CA PHE A 86 -13.99 -3.72 5.97
C PHE A 86 -13.38 -4.73 6.94
N ARG A 87 -12.36 -4.31 7.69
CA ARG A 87 -11.78 -5.06 8.80
C ARG A 87 -11.81 -4.22 10.07
N ALA A 88 -12.06 -4.87 11.20
CA ALA A 88 -11.95 -4.21 12.50
C ALA A 88 -10.49 -3.82 12.74
N LEU A 89 -10.26 -2.58 13.17
CA LEU A 89 -8.93 -2.08 13.53
C LEU A 89 -8.39 -2.77 14.79
N PRO A 90 -7.23 -3.45 14.70
CA PRO A 90 -6.53 -3.94 15.89
C PRO A 90 -6.18 -2.82 16.88
N LYS A 91 -6.16 -3.17 18.17
CA LYS A 91 -5.81 -2.20 19.23
C LYS A 91 -4.41 -1.62 19.02
N GLY A 92 -4.26 -0.32 19.30
CA GLY A 92 -2.97 0.37 19.28
C GLY A 92 -2.45 0.74 17.89
N MET A 93 -3.25 0.54 16.82
CA MET A 93 -2.85 0.89 15.46
C MET A 93 -3.64 2.10 14.94
N ASN A 94 -3.03 2.84 14.02
CA ASN A 94 -3.73 3.84 13.23
C ASN A 94 -4.59 3.17 12.16
N SER A 95 -5.69 3.83 11.78
CA SER A 95 -6.52 3.42 10.64
C SER A 95 -5.69 3.35 9.36
N TYR A 96 -5.94 2.34 8.52
CA TYR A 96 -5.20 2.16 7.27
C TYR A 96 -6.04 1.49 6.20
N MET A 97 -5.60 1.67 4.96
CA MET A 97 -6.16 1.06 3.77
C MET A 97 -5.10 0.17 3.13
N THR A 98 -5.48 -1.05 2.76
CA THR A 98 -4.63 -1.97 1.98
C THR A 98 -5.17 -2.06 0.57
N VAL A 99 -4.36 -1.68 -0.42
CA VAL A 99 -4.67 -1.91 -1.84
C VAL A 99 -3.94 -3.16 -2.28
N ILE A 100 -4.70 -4.14 -2.78
CA ILE A 100 -4.19 -5.41 -3.29
C ILE A 100 -4.27 -5.39 -4.81
N LYS A 101 -3.16 -5.76 -5.45
CA LYS A 101 -3.07 -5.95 -6.90
C LYS A 101 -2.62 -7.37 -7.20
N ARG A 102 -3.15 -7.93 -8.29
CA ARG A 102 -2.75 -9.21 -8.87
C ARG A 102 -2.34 -8.98 -10.31
N ASP A 103 -1.16 -9.46 -10.68
CA ASP A 103 -0.60 -9.26 -12.02
C ASP A 103 -0.57 -7.76 -12.41
N GLY A 104 -0.22 -6.90 -11.44
CA GLY A 104 -0.19 -5.44 -11.59
C GLY A 104 -1.56 -4.74 -11.62
N SER A 105 -2.66 -5.50 -11.72
CA SER A 105 -4.02 -4.98 -11.83
C SER A 105 -4.72 -4.89 -10.47
N PHE A 106 -5.57 -3.88 -10.29
CA PHE A 106 -6.37 -3.74 -9.06
C PHE A 106 -7.27 -4.96 -8.84
N GLU A 107 -7.10 -5.61 -7.68
CA GLU A 107 -7.93 -6.75 -7.27
C GLU A 107 -8.97 -6.32 -6.23
N ARG A 108 -8.51 -5.69 -5.15
CA ARG A 108 -9.39 -5.21 -4.07
C ARG A 108 -8.73 -4.20 -3.14
N VAL A 109 -9.56 -3.53 -2.37
CA VAL A 109 -9.17 -2.63 -1.30
C VAL A 109 -9.81 -3.06 0.03
N LEU A 110 -9.03 -2.93 1.10
CA LEU A 110 -9.48 -3.23 2.45
C LEU A 110 -9.34 -1.99 3.32
N LEU A 111 -10.42 -1.59 3.96
CA LEU A 111 -10.44 -0.53 4.96
C LEU A 111 -10.39 -1.14 6.36
N THR A 112 -9.29 -0.91 7.07
CA THR A 112 -9.11 -1.38 8.45
C THR A 112 -9.31 -0.22 9.40
N LEU A 113 -10.50 -0.15 9.99
CA LEU A 113 -11.03 1.02 10.71
C LEU A 113 -11.70 0.60 12.03
N PRO A 114 -11.87 1.52 13.00
CA PRO A 114 -12.71 1.28 14.16
C PRO A 114 -14.14 0.94 13.71
N VAL A 115 -14.73 -0.08 14.34
CA VAL A 115 -16.08 -0.56 14.00
C VAL A 115 -17.14 0.50 14.32
N SER A 116 -16.94 1.28 15.39
CA SER A 116 -17.86 2.35 15.77
C SER A 116 -17.80 3.50 14.77
N ARG A 117 -18.95 3.83 14.16
CA ARG A 117 -19.11 5.01 13.29
C ARG A 117 -19.03 6.35 14.03
N ALA A 118 -19.02 6.33 15.36
CA ALA A 118 -18.74 7.51 16.18
C ALA A 118 -17.23 7.79 16.34
N ALA A 119 -16.34 6.88 15.89
CA ALA A 119 -14.91 7.11 16.00
C ALA A 119 -14.46 8.28 15.09
N PRO A 120 -13.44 9.07 15.50
CA PRO A 120 -13.04 10.30 14.79
C PRO A 120 -12.64 10.14 13.32
N VAL A 121 -12.21 8.93 12.92
CA VAL A 121 -11.87 8.63 11.53
C VAL A 121 -13.10 8.63 10.61
N TRP A 122 -14.29 8.43 11.15
CA TRP A 122 -15.54 8.48 10.38
C TRP A 122 -16.08 9.90 10.29
N GLY A 123 -16.69 10.22 9.16
CA GLY A 123 -17.51 11.42 8.95
C GLY A 123 -18.64 11.11 7.98
N VAL A 124 -19.52 12.08 7.77
CA VAL A 124 -20.62 12.00 6.80
C VAL A 124 -20.40 13.09 5.76
N ALA A 125 -20.51 12.73 4.49
CA ALA A 125 -20.51 13.70 3.40
C ALA A 125 -21.95 14.07 3.03
N ASP A 126 -22.15 15.29 2.54
CA ASP A 126 -23.45 15.73 2.03
C ASP A 126 -23.88 14.84 0.86
N SER A 127 -25.06 14.23 1.00
CA SER A 127 -25.61 13.27 0.03
C SER A 127 -26.10 13.91 -1.26
N THR A 128 -26.21 15.24 -1.31
CA THR A 128 -26.64 16.00 -2.50
C THR A 128 -25.48 16.31 -3.44
N VAL A 129 -24.24 16.26 -2.94
CA VAL A 129 -23.04 16.52 -3.73
C VAL A 129 -22.76 15.32 -4.61
N LYS A 130 -22.59 15.55 -5.92
CA LYS A 130 -22.13 14.50 -6.84
C LYS A 130 -20.68 14.16 -6.50
N VAL A 131 -20.42 12.88 -6.26
CA VAL A 131 -19.07 12.37 -6.03
C VAL A 131 -18.56 11.77 -7.32
N ASP A 132 -17.48 12.34 -7.84
CA ASP A 132 -16.78 11.80 -8.99
C ASP A 132 -16.28 10.38 -8.69
N ASP A 133 -16.16 9.55 -9.73
CA ASP A 133 -15.64 8.19 -9.64
C ASP A 133 -16.46 7.22 -8.77
N ALA A 134 -17.71 7.56 -8.43
CA ALA A 134 -18.61 6.64 -7.72
C ALA A 134 -18.94 5.38 -8.54
N ASP A 135 -18.68 5.38 -9.85
CA ASP A 135 -18.98 4.27 -10.75
C ASP A 135 -17.77 3.50 -11.29
N LYS A 136 -16.55 3.89 -10.94
CA LYS A 136 -15.33 3.27 -11.47
C LYS A 136 -15.19 1.80 -11.06
N ASP A 137 -14.29 1.09 -11.74
CA ASP A 137 -14.01 -0.33 -11.51
C ASP A 137 -12.58 -0.66 -11.06
N SER A 138 -11.69 0.32 -11.04
CA SER A 138 -10.30 0.19 -10.61
C SER A 138 -9.93 1.25 -9.56
N LEU A 139 -8.81 1.02 -8.85
CA LEU A 139 -8.26 1.98 -7.91
C LEU A 139 -6.76 2.14 -8.16
N GLU A 140 -6.35 3.38 -8.35
CA GLU A 140 -4.94 3.79 -8.33
C GLU A 140 -4.75 4.79 -7.20
N ILE A 141 -3.67 4.62 -6.45
CA ILE A 141 -3.26 5.53 -5.39
C ILE A 141 -1.79 5.87 -5.57
N VAL A 142 -1.43 7.09 -5.17
CA VAL A 142 -0.04 7.53 -5.14
C VAL A 142 0.47 7.33 -3.72
N TYR A 143 1.59 6.64 -3.59
CA TYR A 143 2.20 6.27 -2.32
C TYR A 143 3.12 7.36 -1.79
#